data_AF-A0A356L1N1-F1
#
_entry.id   AF-A0A356L1N1-F1
#
_cell.length_a   1.000
_cell.length_b   1.000
_cell.length_c   1.000
_cell.angle_alpha   90.00
_cell.angle_beta   90.00
_cell.angle_gamma   90.00
#
_symmetry.space_group_name_H-M   'P 1'
#
loop_
_entity.id
_entity.type
_entity.pdbx_description
1 polymer ?
#
loop_
_entity_poly.entity_id
_entity_poly.type
_entity_poly.pdbx_seq_one_letter_code
_entity_poly.pdbx_strand_id
1 'polypeptide(L)'
;MEFTAKEVTAEELEQWPRESYHLVDVRSEEEFQTGKMPDAMRVESAQIGEGTHHIPKDKRIVVYCKYGDLSFTAAEELCAQGYEAYSLAGGYGKWVLRQIQKDMNSEERREDIEKSLRKKFKRNLFGMFVKAICDYQLVEPGDRIAVCISGGKDSMLMAKLFQELKRHNKIPFELVFLCMDPGYNEANRKVIERNADLLGIPLTIFETNIFDSVYNIPKSPCYVCARMRRGYLYKEAQKLGCNKIALGHHFDDVIETVLMGMLYAGQYEAMMPKLHSTNFPGMELIRPLYLIREAEIKHWRDYNGLNFIQCACHFTETCTTCHTDGQTSSKRLETKKLIEKLKETNPYVERNIFSAMENVSLNKILGYKRQHVKHSFLEWYEHENDLKIGILNDEEIAAEDARRQQQELAKEKARMDSQPKSEQARKNAEENRRNAQFRKAEGAKSDENA
;
A
#
# COMPACT_ATOMS: atom_id res chain seq x y z
N MET A 1 12.16 41.56 26.50
CA MET A 1 11.31 40.78 27.43
C MET A 1 11.93 39.41 27.52
N GLU A 2 12.26 38.94 28.72
CA GLU A 2 12.65 37.54 28.93
C GLU A 2 11.37 36.71 28.90
N PHE A 3 11.23 35.88 27.87
CA PHE A 3 10.15 34.91 27.80
C PHE A 3 10.61 33.61 28.43
N THR A 4 9.71 32.94 29.14
CA THR A 4 9.95 31.61 29.71
C THR A 4 9.00 30.64 29.02
N ALA A 5 9.51 29.49 28.57
CA ALA A 5 8.67 28.47 27.95
C ALA A 5 7.60 27.99 28.93
N LYS A 6 6.38 27.84 28.42
CA LYS A 6 5.23 27.34 29.17
C LYS A 6 4.60 26.20 28.40
N GLU A 7 3.90 25.32 29.11
CA GLU A 7 3.01 24.38 28.46
C GLU A 7 1.63 24.99 28.26
N VAL A 8 0.97 24.59 27.17
CA VAL A 8 -0.44 24.85 26.92
C VAL A 8 -1.11 23.53 26.57
N THR A 9 -2.24 23.24 27.20
CA THR A 9 -3.03 22.06 26.87
C THR A 9 -3.82 22.27 25.59
N ALA A 10 -4.26 21.18 24.94
CA ALA A 10 -5.11 21.28 23.76
C ALA A 10 -6.46 21.95 24.10
N GLU A 11 -6.95 21.76 25.33
CA GLU A 11 -8.13 22.42 25.91
C GLU A 11 -8.00 23.94 25.94
N GLU A 12 -6.87 24.44 26.46
CA GLU A 12 -6.60 25.86 26.61
C GLU A 12 -6.34 26.52 25.27
N LEU A 13 -5.61 25.84 24.38
CA LEU A 13 -5.28 26.36 23.05
C LEU A 13 -6.52 26.62 22.21
N GLU A 14 -7.57 25.80 22.33
CA GLU A 14 -8.82 25.97 21.62
C GLU A 14 -9.62 27.21 22.05
N GLN A 15 -9.32 27.77 23.21
CA GLN A 15 -9.93 29.01 23.68
C GLN A 15 -9.22 30.24 23.10
N TRP A 16 -8.06 30.06 22.48
CA TRP A 16 -7.30 31.15 21.89
C TRP A 16 -7.84 31.47 20.49
N PRO A 17 -7.94 32.77 20.10
CA PRO A 17 -8.24 33.14 18.72
C PRO A 17 -7.21 32.53 17.77
N ARG A 18 -7.65 31.92 16.66
CA ARG A 18 -6.72 31.25 15.73
C ARG A 18 -5.66 32.21 15.19
N GLU A 19 -6.00 33.48 15.04
CA GLU A 19 -5.16 34.55 14.52
C GLU A 19 -4.10 35.00 15.53
N SER A 20 -4.17 34.58 16.81
CA SER A 20 -3.24 35.02 17.86
C SER A 20 -1.99 34.17 17.98
N TYR A 21 -1.86 33.06 17.23
CA TYR A 21 -0.72 32.16 17.34
C TYR A 21 -0.34 31.46 16.02
N HIS A 22 0.93 31.08 15.90
CA HIS A 22 1.46 30.18 14.88
C HIS A 22 1.67 28.78 15.47
N LEU A 23 1.44 27.75 14.65
CA LEU A 23 1.68 26.36 15.03
C LEU A 23 2.98 25.87 14.38
N VAL A 24 3.90 25.37 15.20
CA VAL A 24 5.20 24.87 14.74
C VAL A 24 5.31 23.39 15.04
N ASP A 25 5.43 22.59 13.99
CA ASP A 25 5.62 21.14 14.06
C ASP A 25 7.11 20.82 13.97
N VAL A 26 7.68 20.28 15.05
CA VAL A 26 9.09 19.89 15.10
C VAL A 26 9.34 18.42 14.77
N ARG A 27 8.30 17.70 14.33
CA ARG A 27 8.43 16.30 13.93
C ARG A 27 9.17 16.17 12.60
N SER A 28 9.56 14.93 12.30
CA SER A 28 10.15 14.58 11.01
C SER A 28 9.23 14.96 9.84
N GLU A 29 9.80 15.15 8.65
CA GLU A 29 9.00 15.41 7.43
C GLU A 29 7.96 14.33 7.23
N GLU A 30 8.33 13.08 7.51
CA GLU A 30 7.46 11.94 7.35
C GLU A 30 6.24 12.01 8.27
N GLU A 31 6.45 12.30 9.56
CA GLU A 31 5.37 12.46 10.51
C GLU A 31 4.47 13.65 10.16
N PHE A 32 5.05 14.78 9.76
CA PHE A 32 4.31 15.96 9.30
C PHE A 32 3.40 15.64 8.10
N GLN A 33 3.92 14.85 7.15
CA GLN A 33 3.20 14.44 5.95
C GLN A 33 2.06 13.45 6.24
N THR A 34 2.01 12.82 7.42
CA THR A 34 0.98 11.80 7.75
C THR A 34 -0.27 12.37 8.35
N GLY A 35 -0.14 13.53 8.98
CA GLY A 35 -1.17 14.27 9.63
C GLY A 35 -0.50 15.33 10.48
N LYS A 36 -1.09 16.53 10.50
CA LYS A 36 -0.58 17.69 11.22
C LYS A 36 -1.74 18.51 11.75
N MET A 37 -1.46 19.40 12.69
CA MET A 37 -2.48 20.38 13.08
C MET A 37 -2.73 21.34 11.90
N PRO A 38 -3.97 21.79 11.68
CA PRO A 38 -4.29 22.73 10.60
C PRO A 38 -3.41 23.98 10.62
N ASP A 39 -2.88 24.34 9.45
CA ASP A 39 -1.99 25.48 9.21
C ASP A 39 -0.66 25.47 10.00
N ALA A 40 -0.22 24.29 10.48
CA ALA A 40 1.08 24.15 11.09
C ALA A 40 2.22 24.30 10.06
N MET A 41 3.27 25.04 10.44
CA MET A 41 4.54 25.11 9.73
C MET A 41 5.51 24.08 10.30
N ARG A 42 6.16 23.31 9.43
CA ARG A 42 7.21 22.38 9.85
C ARG A 42 8.52 23.15 10.01
N VAL A 43 9.19 22.95 11.13
CA VAL A 43 10.54 23.48 11.39
C VAL A 43 11.34 22.41 12.12
N GLU A 44 12.54 22.08 11.66
CA GLU A 44 13.34 21.06 12.33
C GLU A 44 13.86 21.59 13.68
N SER A 45 13.86 20.74 14.71
CA SER A 45 14.33 21.15 16.04
C SER A 45 15.76 21.70 16.03
N ALA A 46 16.64 21.17 15.17
CA ALA A 46 17.99 21.69 15.01
C ALA A 46 18.02 23.11 14.44
N GLN A 47 17.12 23.45 13.51
CA GLN A 47 17.01 24.80 12.95
C GLN A 47 16.54 25.81 14.00
N ILE A 48 15.74 25.36 14.98
CA ILE A 48 15.35 26.17 16.13
C ILE A 48 16.59 26.43 16.99
N GLY A 49 17.31 25.40 17.43
CA GLY A 49 18.51 25.56 18.26
C GLY A 49 19.62 26.41 17.62
N GLU A 50 19.78 26.31 16.29
CA GLU A 50 20.76 27.10 15.52
C GLU A 50 20.28 28.52 15.17
N GLY A 51 18.99 28.84 15.37
CA GLY A 51 18.42 30.13 15.00
C GLY A 51 18.32 30.37 13.48
N THR A 52 18.38 29.30 12.67
CA THR A 52 18.32 29.36 11.19
C THR A 52 16.90 29.25 10.61
N HIS A 53 15.90 29.23 11.50
CA HIS A 53 14.49 29.12 11.15
C HIS A 53 13.86 30.46 10.71
N HIS A 54 12.72 30.38 10.02
CA HIS A 54 12.00 31.54 9.48
C HIS A 54 10.63 31.71 10.14
N ILE A 55 10.55 31.50 11.45
CA ILE A 55 9.29 31.59 12.20
C ILE A 55 8.94 33.08 12.39
N PRO A 56 7.73 33.54 12.03
CA PRO A 56 7.32 34.92 12.25
C PRO A 56 7.22 35.28 13.74
N LYS A 57 7.69 36.49 14.11
CA LYS A 57 7.65 37.01 15.51
C LYS A 57 6.38 37.82 15.83
N ASP A 58 5.41 37.87 14.92
CA ASP A 58 4.20 38.70 15.04
C ASP A 58 3.15 38.14 16.01
N LYS A 59 3.28 36.85 16.39
CA LYS A 59 2.30 36.12 17.20
C LYS A 59 2.97 35.20 18.19
N ARG A 60 2.17 34.65 19.11
CA ARG A 60 2.60 33.55 19.99
C ARG A 60 2.98 32.33 19.17
N ILE A 61 3.98 31.59 19.60
CA ILE A 61 4.40 30.35 18.96
C ILE A 61 3.94 29.17 19.81
N VAL A 62 3.23 28.23 19.21
CA VAL A 62 2.86 26.97 19.86
C VAL A 62 3.57 25.85 19.13
N VAL A 63 4.56 25.28 19.80
CA VAL A 63 5.40 24.19 19.29
C VAL A 63 4.82 22.86 19.73
N TYR A 64 4.78 21.88 18.85
CA TYR A 64 4.41 20.53 19.19
C TYR A 64 5.29 19.49 18.51
N CYS A 65 5.52 18.39 19.21
CA CYS A 65 6.13 17.17 18.67
C CYS A 65 5.13 16.02 18.77
N LYS A 66 5.58 14.76 18.68
CA LYS A 66 4.68 13.59 18.73
C LYS A 66 3.95 13.47 20.07
N TYR A 67 4.67 13.59 21.18
CA TYR A 67 4.15 13.32 22.55
C TYR A 67 4.37 14.46 23.56
N GLY A 68 5.06 15.54 23.19
CA GLY A 68 5.32 16.70 24.04
C GLY A 68 6.78 16.86 24.50
N ASP A 69 7.59 15.79 24.42
CA ASP A 69 8.95 15.76 24.99
C ASP A 69 9.91 16.74 24.29
N LEU A 70 9.97 16.69 22.95
CA LEU A 70 10.88 17.53 22.16
C LEU A 70 10.40 18.98 22.04
N SER A 71 9.08 19.20 22.10
CA SER A 71 8.49 20.52 21.90
C SER A 71 8.74 21.46 23.06
N PHE A 72 9.00 20.93 24.27
CA PHE A 72 9.36 21.77 25.41
C PHE A 72 10.73 22.42 25.23
N THR A 73 11.75 21.62 24.89
CA THR A 73 13.11 22.14 24.59
C THR A 73 13.10 23.13 23.45
N ALA A 74 12.38 22.83 22.36
CA ALA A 74 12.24 23.77 21.24
C ALA A 74 11.55 25.08 21.64
N ALA A 75 10.57 25.05 22.55
CA ALA A 75 9.95 26.26 23.08
C ALA A 75 10.91 27.07 23.97
N GLU A 76 11.79 26.41 24.75
CA GLU A 76 12.85 27.09 25.52
C GLU A 76 13.85 27.81 24.63
N GLU A 77 14.30 27.15 23.56
CA GLU A 77 15.22 27.74 22.57
C GLU A 77 14.59 28.95 21.87
N LEU A 78 13.31 28.88 21.50
CA LEU A 78 12.58 30.02 20.93
C LEU A 78 12.42 31.16 21.94
N CYS A 79 12.12 30.87 23.20
CA CYS A 79 12.06 31.87 24.27
C CYS A 79 13.40 32.58 24.45
N ALA A 80 14.52 31.85 24.44
CA ALA A 80 15.87 32.42 24.48
C ALA A 80 16.17 33.33 23.27
N GLN A 81 15.52 33.07 22.12
CA GLN A 81 15.59 33.89 20.91
C GLN A 81 14.56 35.04 20.89
N GLY A 82 13.82 35.25 21.99
CA GLY A 82 12.90 36.35 22.18
C GLY A 82 11.50 36.14 21.58
N TYR A 83 11.08 34.89 21.35
CA TYR A 83 9.71 34.55 20.99
C TYR A 83 8.85 34.32 22.23
N GLU A 84 7.56 34.65 22.18
CA GLU A 84 6.59 34.18 23.16
C GLU A 84 6.16 32.75 22.78
N ALA A 85 6.87 31.74 23.27
CA ALA A 85 6.70 30.34 22.85
C ALA A 85 6.11 29.43 23.94
N TYR A 86 5.27 28.49 23.50
CA TYR A 86 4.57 27.51 24.31
C TYR A 86 4.77 26.11 23.73
N SER A 87 4.89 25.09 24.59
CA SER A 87 4.86 23.67 24.19
C SER A 87 3.45 23.12 24.32
N LEU A 88 2.96 22.40 23.31
CA LEU A 88 1.68 21.71 23.39
C LEU A 88 1.80 20.45 24.27
N ALA A 89 1.17 20.49 25.44
CA ALA A 89 1.21 19.40 26.40
C ALA A 89 0.62 18.10 25.82
N GLY A 90 1.39 17.01 25.84
CA GLY A 90 1.01 15.72 25.25
C GLY A 90 1.13 15.65 23.72
N GLY A 91 1.59 16.72 23.07
CA GLY A 91 1.90 16.79 21.65
C GLY A 91 0.74 16.50 20.71
N TYR A 92 1.10 16.16 19.47
CA TYR A 92 0.16 15.86 18.40
C TYR A 92 -0.76 14.68 18.75
N GLY A 93 -0.24 13.63 19.38
CA GLY A 93 -1.03 12.45 19.73
C GLY A 93 -2.21 12.77 20.65
N LYS A 94 -1.98 13.57 21.71
CA LYS A 94 -3.04 13.97 22.64
C LYS A 94 -4.03 14.94 21.98
N TRP A 95 -3.54 15.88 21.17
CA TRP A 95 -4.41 16.77 20.38
C TRP A 95 -5.33 15.98 19.45
N VAL A 96 -4.79 14.99 18.72
CA VAL A 96 -5.58 14.08 17.88
C VAL A 96 -6.65 13.42 18.75
N LEU A 97 -6.28 12.69 19.81
CA LEU A 97 -7.27 12.04 20.70
C LEU A 97 -8.38 12.99 21.20
N ARG A 98 -8.07 14.27 21.42
CA ARG A 98 -9.06 15.28 21.81
C ARG A 98 -10.00 15.72 20.68
N GLN A 99 -9.48 16.02 19.49
CA GLN A 99 -10.33 16.35 18.32
C GLN A 99 -11.39 15.28 18.07
N ILE A 100 -11.01 14.07 18.45
CA ILE A 100 -11.77 12.85 18.33
C ILE A 100 -12.84 12.66 19.40
N GLN A 101 -12.59 13.10 20.63
CA GLN A 101 -13.62 13.13 21.67
C GLN A 101 -14.69 14.19 21.39
N LYS A 102 -14.35 15.22 20.60
CA LYS A 102 -15.25 16.32 20.24
C LYS A 102 -16.21 16.02 19.09
N ASP A 103 -15.96 14.99 18.29
CA ASP A 103 -16.82 14.58 17.17
C ASP A 103 -18.10 13.85 17.66
N MET A 104 -18.82 14.44 18.61
CA MET A 104 -20.08 13.91 19.16
C MET A 104 -21.28 14.05 18.19
N ASN A 105 -21.09 14.61 16.98
CA ASN A 105 -22.01 14.44 15.86
C ASN A 105 -21.30 13.74 14.69
N SER A 106 -20.93 12.48 14.91
CA SER A 106 -20.19 11.65 13.94
C SER A 106 -20.93 11.48 12.60
N GLU A 107 -22.26 11.60 12.60
CA GLU A 107 -23.08 11.37 11.42
C GLU A 107 -23.03 12.53 10.41
N GLU A 108 -23.15 13.78 10.88
CA GLU A 108 -23.00 14.97 10.04
C GLU A 108 -21.58 15.05 9.44
N ARG A 109 -20.56 14.81 10.28
CA ARG A 109 -19.17 14.79 9.83
C ARG A 109 -18.92 13.70 8.80
N ARG A 110 -19.49 12.50 8.99
CA ARG A 110 -19.44 11.41 8.02
C ARG A 110 -20.08 11.82 6.69
N GLU A 111 -21.25 12.46 6.74
CA GLU A 111 -21.95 12.90 5.54
C GLU A 111 -21.14 13.93 4.75
N ASP A 112 -20.50 14.89 5.42
CA ASP A 112 -19.64 15.88 4.78
C ASP A 112 -18.41 15.26 4.12
N ILE A 113 -17.76 14.29 4.79
CA ILE A 113 -16.64 13.53 4.22
C ILE A 113 -17.08 12.80 2.94
N GLU A 114 -18.22 12.10 2.98
CA GLU A 114 -18.76 11.39 1.82
C GLU A 114 -19.17 12.36 0.69
N LYS A 115 -19.76 13.49 1.04
CA LYS A 115 -20.12 14.55 0.09
C LYS A 115 -18.88 15.15 -0.57
N SER A 116 -17.75 15.21 0.13
CA SER A 116 -16.48 15.63 -0.46
C SER A 116 -16.03 14.68 -1.60
N LEU A 117 -16.22 13.36 -1.43
CA LEU A 117 -15.95 12.35 -2.47
C LEU A 117 -16.88 12.49 -3.67
N ARG A 118 -18.15 12.83 -3.44
CA ARG A 118 -19.16 13.02 -4.50
C ARG A 118 -19.06 14.36 -5.23
N LYS A 119 -18.41 15.36 -4.62
CA LYS A 119 -18.25 16.70 -5.18
C LYS A 119 -16.78 16.99 -5.50
N LYS A 120 -16.03 17.50 -4.54
CA LYS A 120 -14.66 18.02 -4.72
C LYS A 120 -13.71 16.96 -5.30
N PHE A 121 -13.78 15.73 -4.81
CA PHE A 121 -12.89 14.64 -5.21
C PHE A 121 -13.52 13.67 -6.22
N LYS A 122 -14.67 14.03 -6.80
CA LYS A 122 -15.40 13.14 -7.73
C LYS A 122 -14.55 12.73 -8.92
N ARG A 123 -13.83 13.67 -9.55
CA ARG A 123 -13.07 13.39 -10.78
C ARG A 123 -11.81 12.57 -10.50
N ASN A 124 -11.03 13.00 -9.51
CA ASN A 124 -9.68 12.50 -9.30
C ASN A 124 -9.62 11.27 -8.38
N LEU A 125 -10.62 11.07 -7.50
CA LEU A 125 -10.71 9.88 -6.64
C LEU A 125 -11.81 8.94 -7.13
N PHE A 126 -13.09 9.30 -6.97
CA PHE A 126 -14.19 8.39 -7.25
C PHE A 126 -14.26 7.97 -8.73
N GLY A 127 -14.06 8.91 -9.65
CA GLY A 127 -14.03 8.64 -11.09
C GLY A 127 -12.87 7.73 -11.50
N MET A 128 -11.68 7.93 -10.94
CA MET A 128 -10.51 7.09 -11.21
C MET A 128 -10.65 5.69 -10.59
N PHE A 129 -11.27 5.60 -9.42
CA PHE A 129 -11.64 4.33 -8.78
C PHE A 129 -12.60 3.52 -9.66
N VAL A 130 -13.70 4.15 -10.10
CA VAL A 130 -14.67 3.50 -10.99
C VAL A 130 -14.03 3.12 -12.33
N LYS A 131 -13.17 3.98 -12.89
CA LYS A 131 -12.40 3.68 -14.10
C LYS A 131 -11.54 2.43 -13.90
N ALA A 132 -10.78 2.34 -12.80
CA ALA A 132 -9.95 1.17 -12.51
C ALA A 132 -10.78 -0.11 -12.36
N ILE A 133 -11.95 -0.03 -11.69
CA ILE A 133 -12.87 -1.17 -11.57
C ILE A 133 -13.35 -1.65 -12.94
N CYS A 134 -13.72 -0.73 -13.83
CA CYS A 134 -14.23 -1.07 -15.16
C CYS A 134 -13.11 -1.60 -16.07
N ASP A 135 -12.02 -0.85 -16.21
CA ASP A 135 -10.92 -1.17 -17.13
C ASP A 135 -10.28 -2.52 -16.81
N TYR A 136 -10.16 -2.85 -15.52
CA TYR A 136 -9.49 -4.07 -15.06
C TYR A 136 -10.45 -5.15 -14.55
N GLN A 137 -11.76 -4.94 -14.68
CA GLN A 137 -12.81 -5.87 -14.24
C GLN A 137 -12.55 -6.38 -12.81
N LEU A 138 -12.41 -5.43 -11.87
CA LEU A 138 -12.02 -5.73 -10.49
C LEU A 138 -13.20 -6.22 -9.64
N VAL A 139 -14.43 -5.87 -10.02
CA VAL A 139 -15.67 -6.20 -9.32
C VAL A 139 -16.67 -6.76 -10.31
N GLU A 140 -17.23 -7.92 -9.98
CA GLU A 140 -18.14 -8.70 -10.80
C GLU A 140 -19.38 -9.09 -9.98
N PRO A 141 -20.52 -9.38 -10.66
CA PRO A 141 -21.72 -9.85 -9.97
C PRO A 141 -21.46 -11.11 -9.12
N GLY A 142 -21.91 -11.08 -7.87
CA GLY A 142 -21.76 -12.19 -6.92
C GLY A 142 -20.46 -12.18 -6.12
N ASP A 143 -19.57 -11.20 -6.35
CA ASP A 143 -18.35 -11.08 -5.55
C ASP A 143 -18.64 -10.82 -4.08
N ARG A 144 -17.83 -11.43 -3.22
CA ARG A 144 -17.70 -11.09 -1.81
C ARG A 144 -16.26 -10.64 -1.55
N ILE A 145 -16.10 -9.34 -1.35
CA ILE A 145 -14.79 -8.67 -1.36
C ILE A 145 -14.35 -8.33 0.05
N ALA A 146 -13.21 -8.87 0.48
CA ALA A 146 -12.50 -8.45 1.68
C ALA A 146 -11.73 -7.15 1.39
N VAL A 147 -12.22 -6.02 1.91
CA VAL A 147 -11.54 -4.72 1.85
C VAL A 147 -10.58 -4.64 3.03
N CYS A 148 -9.28 -4.78 2.78
CA CYS A 148 -8.27 -4.82 3.84
C CYS A 148 -7.93 -3.42 4.36
N ILE A 149 -8.08 -3.22 5.67
CA ILE A 149 -7.82 -1.97 6.37
C ILE A 149 -6.53 -2.07 7.17
N SER A 150 -5.54 -1.24 6.83
CA SER A 150 -4.25 -1.18 7.54
C SER A 150 -4.21 -0.10 8.62
N GLY A 151 -5.25 0.74 8.70
CA GLY A 151 -5.27 1.95 9.54
C GLY A 151 -4.72 3.20 8.86
N GLY A 152 -4.07 3.05 7.70
CA GLY A 152 -3.52 4.14 6.91
C GLY A 152 -4.54 4.80 5.96
N LYS A 153 -4.17 5.99 5.48
CA LYS A 153 -4.97 6.85 4.60
C LYS A 153 -5.53 6.13 3.36
N ASP A 154 -4.70 5.31 2.71
CA ASP A 154 -5.03 4.68 1.43
C ASP A 154 -6.10 3.61 1.62
N SER A 155 -5.94 2.76 2.63
CA SER A 155 -6.91 1.70 2.95
C SER A 155 -8.27 2.25 3.42
N MET A 156 -8.26 3.33 4.20
CA MET A 156 -9.47 3.99 4.69
C MET A 156 -10.22 4.72 3.57
N LEU A 157 -9.50 5.39 2.66
CA LEU A 157 -10.11 5.96 1.46
C LEU A 157 -10.71 4.86 0.57
N MET A 158 -9.98 3.77 0.32
CA MET A 158 -10.47 2.63 -0.46
C MET A 158 -11.79 2.09 0.10
N ALA A 159 -11.90 1.98 1.42
CA ALA A 159 -13.12 1.55 2.07
C ALA A 159 -14.31 2.47 1.76
N LYS A 160 -14.12 3.79 1.87
CA LYS A 160 -15.16 4.77 1.53
C LYS A 160 -15.54 4.72 0.05
N LEU A 161 -14.57 4.55 -0.85
CA LEU A 161 -14.83 4.43 -2.29
C LEU A 161 -15.68 3.19 -2.61
N PHE A 162 -15.45 2.06 -1.93
CA PHE A 162 -16.30 0.87 -2.03
C PHE A 162 -17.70 1.09 -1.45
N GLN A 163 -17.84 1.79 -0.32
CA GLN A 163 -19.16 2.14 0.22
C GLN A 163 -19.95 3.02 -0.74
N GLU A 164 -19.31 4.03 -1.36
CA GLU A 164 -19.94 4.86 -2.40
C GLU A 164 -20.32 4.03 -3.64
N LEU A 165 -19.45 3.11 -4.08
CA LEU A 165 -19.76 2.21 -5.19
C LEU A 165 -20.99 1.34 -4.88
N LYS A 166 -21.04 0.75 -3.67
CA LYS A 166 -22.16 -0.08 -3.21
C LYS A 166 -23.46 0.73 -3.14
N ARG A 167 -23.40 1.99 -2.71
CA ARG A 167 -24.54 2.92 -2.69
C ARG A 167 -25.13 3.16 -4.09
N HIS A 168 -24.31 3.15 -5.14
CA HIS A 168 -24.80 3.24 -6.52
C HIS A 168 -25.45 1.93 -7.03
N ASN A 169 -25.20 0.81 -6.37
CA ASN A 169 -25.84 -0.50 -6.56
C ASN A 169 -25.98 -0.96 -8.03
N LYS A 170 -24.98 -0.67 -8.87
CA LYS A 170 -24.97 -1.06 -10.29
C LYS A 170 -24.56 -2.51 -10.53
N ILE A 171 -23.81 -3.09 -9.59
CA ILE A 171 -23.28 -4.47 -9.64
C ILE A 171 -23.62 -5.09 -8.28
N PRO A 172 -24.25 -6.28 -8.22
CA PRO A 172 -24.52 -6.94 -6.97
C PRO A 172 -23.23 -7.57 -6.42
N PHE A 173 -22.72 -7.04 -5.30
CA PHE A 173 -21.56 -7.59 -4.59
C PHE A 173 -21.66 -7.30 -3.09
N GLU A 174 -20.93 -8.09 -2.31
CA GLU A 174 -20.81 -7.98 -0.87
C GLU A 174 -19.44 -7.43 -0.46
N LEU A 175 -19.40 -6.77 0.70
CA LEU A 175 -18.20 -6.18 1.25
C LEU A 175 -18.00 -6.69 2.67
N VAL A 176 -16.75 -7.04 2.99
CA VAL A 176 -16.28 -7.34 4.34
C VAL A 176 -15.08 -6.43 4.59
N PHE A 177 -15.16 -5.51 5.55
CA PHE A 177 -14.03 -4.66 5.90
C PHE A 177 -13.21 -5.35 6.97
N LEU A 178 -11.97 -5.72 6.63
CA LEU A 178 -11.15 -6.60 7.44
C LEU A 178 -9.87 -5.88 7.86
N CYS A 179 -9.66 -5.74 9.17
CA CYS A 179 -8.40 -5.28 9.74
C CYS A 179 -7.72 -6.44 10.46
N MET A 180 -6.46 -6.65 10.14
CA MET A 180 -5.62 -7.56 10.91
C MET A 180 -4.83 -6.74 11.92
N ASP A 181 -4.91 -7.14 13.17
CA ASP A 181 -4.08 -6.65 14.26
C ASP A 181 -2.85 -7.60 14.42
N PRO A 182 -1.65 -7.19 13.96
CA PRO A 182 -0.41 -7.97 14.12
C PRO A 182 0.25 -7.89 15.51
N GLY A 183 -0.36 -7.16 16.45
CA GLY A 183 0.22 -6.80 17.74
C GLY A 183 0.31 -5.27 17.93
N TYR A 184 -0.68 -4.51 17.46
CA TYR A 184 -0.72 -3.06 17.64
C TYR A 184 -0.72 -2.69 19.12
N ASN A 185 -0.04 -1.60 19.45
CA ASN A 185 -0.24 -0.97 20.75
C ASN A 185 -1.68 -0.40 20.85
N GLU A 186 -2.15 -0.24 22.08
CA GLU A 186 -3.54 0.16 22.35
C GLU A 186 -3.90 1.52 21.73
N ALA A 187 -2.96 2.47 21.73
CA ALA A 187 -3.17 3.80 21.15
C ALA A 187 -3.40 3.73 19.64
N ASN A 188 -2.59 2.96 18.92
CA ASN A 188 -2.72 2.78 17.47
C ASN A 188 -4.02 2.05 17.12
N ARG A 189 -4.38 1.00 17.87
CA ARG A 189 -5.64 0.28 17.67
C ARG A 189 -6.86 1.21 17.83
N LYS A 190 -6.89 2.01 18.89
CA LYS A 190 -7.95 3.01 19.14
C LYS A 190 -8.09 4.03 18.00
N VAL A 191 -6.98 4.44 17.37
CA VAL A 191 -7.02 5.35 16.22
C VAL A 191 -7.66 4.67 15.00
N ILE A 192 -7.37 3.38 14.74
CA ILE A 192 -7.98 2.62 13.65
C ILE A 192 -9.49 2.47 13.87
N GLU A 193 -9.88 1.95 15.04
CA GLU A 193 -11.28 1.67 15.40
C GLU A 193 -12.12 2.93 15.26
N ARG A 194 -11.66 4.02 15.85
CA ARG A 194 -12.40 5.26 15.80
C ARG A 194 -12.43 5.89 14.40
N ASN A 195 -11.35 5.81 13.62
CA ASN A 195 -11.41 6.27 12.23
C ASN A 195 -12.43 5.46 11.43
N ALA A 196 -12.54 4.15 11.69
CA ALA A 196 -13.58 3.33 11.09
C ALA A 196 -14.98 3.78 11.54
N ASP A 197 -15.18 4.05 12.83
CA ASP A 197 -16.46 4.55 13.36
C ASP A 197 -16.86 5.90 12.74
N LEU A 198 -15.94 6.87 12.72
CA LEU A 198 -16.15 8.20 12.11
C LEU A 198 -16.52 8.07 10.63
N LEU A 199 -15.88 7.15 9.92
CA LEU A 199 -16.11 6.91 8.51
C LEU A 199 -17.31 5.99 8.24
N GLY A 200 -17.94 5.43 9.28
CA GLY A 200 -19.03 4.47 9.18
C GLY A 200 -18.62 3.17 8.50
N ILE A 201 -17.39 2.71 8.70
CA ILE A 201 -16.84 1.46 8.15
C ILE A 201 -17.09 0.34 9.16
N PRO A 202 -17.93 -0.68 8.85
CA PRO A 202 -18.19 -1.78 9.77
C PRO A 202 -16.99 -2.75 9.79
N LEU A 203 -16.02 -2.43 10.65
CA LEU A 203 -14.72 -3.07 10.70
C LEU A 203 -14.76 -4.39 11.46
N THR A 204 -14.29 -5.45 10.82
CA THR A 204 -14.01 -6.74 11.47
C THR A 204 -12.51 -6.80 11.79
N ILE A 205 -12.15 -6.90 13.07
CA ILE A 205 -10.76 -7.00 13.52
C ILE A 205 -10.47 -8.46 13.89
N PHE A 206 -9.31 -8.97 13.47
CA PHE A 206 -8.78 -10.23 13.96
C PHE A 206 -7.32 -10.10 14.37
N GLU A 207 -6.92 -10.83 15.39
CA GLU A 207 -5.62 -10.68 16.05
C GLU A 207 -4.63 -11.77 15.64
N THR A 208 -3.36 -11.38 15.60
CA THR A 208 -2.21 -12.25 15.33
C THR A 208 -1.00 -11.76 16.12
N ASN A 209 0.01 -12.60 16.30
CA ASN A 209 1.25 -12.30 17.04
C ASN A 209 2.46 -12.11 16.12
N ILE A 210 2.25 -11.49 14.95
CA ILE A 210 3.27 -11.37 13.90
C ILE A 210 4.44 -10.51 14.37
N PHE A 211 4.18 -9.41 15.05
CA PHE A 211 5.24 -8.49 15.48
C PHE A 211 6.22 -9.16 16.44
N ASP A 212 5.73 -9.91 17.43
CA ASP A 212 6.58 -10.67 18.34
C ASP A 212 7.36 -11.77 17.62
N SER A 213 6.70 -12.48 16.70
CA SER A 213 7.31 -13.58 15.95
C SER A 213 8.44 -13.13 15.03
N VAL A 214 8.41 -11.89 14.55
CA VAL A 214 9.38 -11.33 13.61
C VAL A 214 10.48 -10.54 14.31
N TYR A 215 10.28 -10.16 15.58
CA TYR A 215 11.21 -9.33 16.35
C TYR A 215 12.66 -9.85 16.33
N ASN A 216 12.84 -11.16 16.48
CA ASN A 216 14.15 -11.80 16.56
C ASN A 216 14.72 -12.25 15.20
N ILE A 217 14.13 -11.85 14.06
CA ILE A 217 14.62 -12.25 12.74
C ILE A 217 15.76 -11.31 12.29
N PRO A 218 17.00 -11.81 12.14
CA PRO A 218 18.16 -10.95 11.88
C PRO A 218 18.23 -10.41 10.44
N LYS A 219 17.57 -11.06 9.47
CA LYS A 219 17.60 -10.64 8.05
C LYS A 219 16.20 -10.41 7.50
N SER A 220 16.01 -9.22 6.93
CA SER A 220 14.78 -8.81 6.25
C SER A 220 13.49 -9.09 7.06
N PRO A 221 13.42 -8.71 8.36
CA PRO A 221 12.24 -8.95 9.21
C PRO A 221 10.98 -8.38 8.59
N CYS A 222 11.09 -7.19 8.03
CA CYS A 222 10.11 -6.49 7.22
C CYS A 222 9.48 -7.39 6.13
N TYR A 223 10.29 -8.05 5.29
CA TYR A 223 9.79 -8.91 4.21
C TYR A 223 9.02 -10.12 4.75
N VAL A 224 9.53 -10.73 5.82
CA VAL A 224 8.88 -11.87 6.49
C VAL A 224 7.54 -11.45 7.09
N CYS A 225 7.50 -10.30 7.77
CA CYS A 225 6.27 -9.70 8.28
C CYS A 225 5.25 -9.51 7.15
N ALA A 226 5.61 -8.81 6.07
CA ALA A 226 4.71 -8.58 4.94
C ALA A 226 4.16 -9.89 4.35
N ARG A 227 4.99 -10.95 4.27
CA ARG A 227 4.57 -12.27 3.80
C ARG A 227 3.60 -12.95 4.77
N MET A 228 3.87 -12.91 6.07
CA MET A 228 2.99 -13.47 7.10
C MET A 228 1.64 -12.75 7.13
N ARG A 229 1.66 -11.41 7.12
CA ARG A 229 0.46 -10.56 7.07
C ARG A 229 -0.47 -10.96 5.93
N ARG A 230 0.09 -11.15 4.73
CA ARG A 230 -0.68 -11.62 3.57
C ARG A 230 -1.29 -13.01 3.80
N GLY A 231 -0.52 -13.96 4.31
CA GLY A 231 -1.01 -15.32 4.58
C GLY A 231 -2.21 -15.34 5.55
N TYR A 232 -2.11 -14.60 6.66
CA TYR A 232 -3.19 -14.49 7.64
C TYR A 232 -4.43 -13.78 7.08
N LEU A 233 -4.24 -12.65 6.39
CA LEU A 233 -5.34 -11.92 5.74
C LEU A 233 -6.10 -12.80 4.76
N TYR A 234 -5.40 -13.58 3.94
CA TYR A 234 -6.03 -14.43 2.94
C TYR A 234 -6.81 -15.57 3.56
N LYS A 235 -6.21 -16.21 4.59
CA LYS A 235 -6.88 -17.26 5.34
C LYS A 235 -8.16 -16.76 5.98
N GLU A 236 -8.12 -15.57 6.58
CA GLU A 236 -9.30 -15.00 7.26
C GLU A 236 -10.37 -14.56 6.25
N ALA A 237 -9.99 -13.91 5.15
CA ALA A 237 -10.91 -13.57 4.08
C ALA A 237 -11.61 -14.82 3.50
N GLN A 238 -10.89 -15.93 3.32
CA GLN A 238 -11.46 -17.18 2.83
C GLN A 238 -12.47 -17.79 3.82
N LYS A 239 -12.18 -17.77 5.13
CA LYS A 239 -13.15 -18.21 6.17
C LYS A 239 -14.42 -17.37 6.14
N LEU A 240 -14.26 -16.07 5.87
CA LEU A 240 -15.37 -15.14 5.69
C LEU A 240 -15.99 -15.24 4.30
N GLY A 241 -15.76 -16.33 3.55
CA GLY A 241 -16.40 -16.59 2.26
C GLY A 241 -16.09 -15.58 1.15
N CYS A 242 -15.03 -14.78 1.31
CA CYS A 242 -14.62 -13.83 0.29
C CYS A 242 -13.90 -14.55 -0.86
N ASN A 243 -14.15 -14.13 -2.09
CA ASN A 243 -13.44 -14.59 -3.29
C ASN A 243 -12.43 -13.54 -3.81
N LYS A 244 -12.51 -12.29 -3.32
CA LYS A 244 -11.54 -11.23 -3.66
C LYS A 244 -11.02 -10.51 -2.42
N ILE A 245 -9.77 -10.05 -2.49
CA ILE A 245 -9.09 -9.24 -1.47
C ILE A 245 -8.65 -7.93 -2.12
N ALA A 246 -9.17 -6.81 -1.62
CA ALA A 246 -8.80 -5.48 -2.06
C ALA A 246 -7.70 -4.89 -1.18
N LEU A 247 -6.60 -4.47 -1.83
CA LEU A 247 -5.47 -3.78 -1.18
C LEU A 247 -5.33 -2.35 -1.71
N GLY A 248 -5.02 -1.42 -0.81
CA GLY A 248 -4.95 0.02 -1.09
C GLY A 248 -3.69 0.48 -1.82
N HIS A 249 -3.14 -0.30 -2.75
CA HIS A 249 -1.99 0.14 -3.56
C HIS A 249 -2.46 1.14 -4.62
N HIS A 250 -1.80 2.30 -4.67
CA HIS A 250 -2.16 3.41 -5.53
C HIS A 250 -1.22 3.55 -6.75
N PHE A 251 -1.52 4.47 -7.67
CA PHE A 251 -0.75 4.70 -8.90
C PHE A 251 0.75 4.85 -8.65
N ASP A 252 1.12 5.63 -7.63
CA ASP A 252 2.52 5.90 -7.31
C ASP A 252 3.26 4.60 -6.89
N ASP A 253 2.62 3.69 -6.15
CA ASP A 253 3.22 2.40 -5.79
C ASP A 253 3.56 1.55 -7.01
N VAL A 254 2.72 1.64 -8.06
CA VAL A 254 2.86 0.87 -9.30
C VAL A 254 4.09 1.35 -10.07
N ILE A 255 4.21 2.67 -10.29
CA ILE A 255 5.36 3.23 -11.03
C ILE A 255 6.66 3.10 -10.26
N GLU A 256 6.62 3.22 -8.92
CA GLU A 256 7.77 2.96 -8.05
C GLU A 256 8.24 1.51 -8.20
N THR A 257 7.32 0.55 -8.19
CA THR A 257 7.64 -0.88 -8.30
C THR A 257 8.30 -1.20 -9.65
N VAL A 258 7.76 -0.67 -10.76
CA VAL A 258 8.36 -0.85 -12.09
C VAL A 258 9.77 -0.28 -12.14
N LEU A 259 9.95 0.96 -11.67
CA LEU A 259 11.24 1.63 -11.73
C LEU A 259 12.27 0.93 -10.82
N MET A 260 11.85 0.49 -9.63
CA MET A 260 12.70 -0.32 -8.74
C MET A 260 13.13 -1.64 -9.41
N GLY A 261 12.20 -2.32 -10.08
CA GLY A 261 12.50 -3.55 -10.83
C GLY A 261 13.57 -3.31 -11.89
N MET A 262 13.43 -2.23 -12.66
CA MET A 262 14.36 -1.89 -13.73
C MET A 262 15.75 -1.50 -13.19
N LEU A 263 15.80 -0.63 -12.18
CA LEU A 263 17.04 -0.03 -11.70
C LEU A 263 17.84 -0.93 -10.75
N TYR A 264 17.16 -1.75 -9.93
CA TYR A 264 17.81 -2.51 -8.86
C TYR A 264 17.74 -4.02 -9.04
N ALA A 265 16.81 -4.53 -9.86
CA ALA A 265 16.65 -5.97 -10.10
C ALA A 265 16.91 -6.38 -11.56
N GLY A 266 17.12 -5.42 -12.48
CA GLY A 266 17.36 -5.70 -13.90
C GLY A 266 16.19 -6.39 -14.59
N GLN A 267 14.96 -6.17 -14.11
CA GLN A 267 13.76 -6.79 -14.65
C GLN A 267 12.61 -5.79 -14.80
N TYR A 268 11.75 -6.06 -15.76
CA TYR A 268 10.52 -5.29 -15.96
C TYR A 268 9.34 -6.08 -15.40
N GLU A 269 8.86 -5.68 -14.22
CA GLU A 269 7.71 -6.32 -13.57
C GLU A 269 6.74 -5.25 -13.07
N ALA A 270 5.59 -5.15 -13.72
CA ALA A 270 4.51 -4.29 -13.27
C ALA A 270 3.78 -4.94 -12.09
N MET A 271 3.32 -4.11 -11.15
CA MET A 271 2.35 -4.54 -10.16
C MET A 271 1.00 -4.68 -10.85
N MET A 272 0.50 -5.89 -11.12
CA MET A 272 -0.76 -6.08 -11.85
C MET A 272 -1.99 -5.51 -11.10
N PRO A 273 -3.06 -5.06 -11.76
CA PRO A 273 -4.26 -4.56 -11.09
C PRO A 273 -5.08 -5.67 -10.40
N LYS A 274 -5.06 -6.89 -10.96
CA LYS A 274 -5.62 -8.10 -10.34
C LYS A 274 -4.72 -9.33 -10.55
N LEU A 275 -4.77 -10.29 -9.62
CA LEU A 275 -3.95 -11.51 -9.61
C LEU A 275 -4.70 -12.66 -8.95
N HIS A 276 -4.58 -13.88 -9.47
CA HIS A 276 -4.98 -15.08 -8.75
C HIS A 276 -3.97 -15.41 -7.64
N SER A 277 -4.47 -15.81 -6.48
CA SER A 277 -3.65 -16.31 -5.39
C SER A 277 -3.06 -17.67 -5.75
N THR A 278 -1.74 -17.82 -5.59
CA THR A 278 -1.06 -19.11 -5.77
C THR A 278 -1.28 -20.07 -4.61
N ASN A 279 -1.55 -19.55 -3.42
CA ASN A 279 -1.62 -20.34 -2.18
C ASN A 279 -3.06 -20.53 -1.66
N PHE A 280 -4.02 -19.79 -2.20
CA PHE A 280 -5.43 -19.82 -1.77
C PHE A 280 -6.32 -19.96 -3.01
N PRO A 281 -6.65 -21.20 -3.43
CA PRO A 281 -7.47 -21.45 -4.61
C PRO A 281 -8.80 -20.69 -4.56
N GLY A 282 -9.20 -20.10 -5.69
CA GLY A 282 -10.44 -19.33 -5.81
C GLY A 282 -10.38 -17.90 -5.26
N MET A 283 -9.24 -17.48 -4.69
CA MET A 283 -9.05 -16.11 -4.20
C MET A 283 -8.31 -15.23 -5.23
N GLU A 284 -8.82 -14.03 -5.49
CA GLU A 284 -8.12 -13.00 -6.25
C GLU A 284 -7.67 -11.84 -5.36
N LEU A 285 -6.52 -11.26 -5.68
CA LEU A 285 -6.11 -9.95 -5.17
C LEU A 285 -6.50 -8.89 -6.20
N ILE A 286 -7.14 -7.82 -5.76
CA ILE A 286 -7.44 -6.63 -6.57
C ILE A 286 -6.82 -5.37 -5.97
N ARG A 287 -6.49 -4.40 -6.82
CA ARG A 287 -5.88 -3.10 -6.44
C ARG A 287 -6.74 -1.94 -6.94
N PRO A 288 -7.80 -1.55 -6.24
CA PRO A 288 -8.80 -0.60 -6.77
C PRO A 288 -8.30 0.85 -6.88
N LEU A 289 -7.22 1.22 -6.18
CA LEU A 289 -6.63 2.56 -6.27
C LEU A 289 -5.60 2.69 -7.40
N TYR A 290 -5.52 1.72 -8.32
CA TYR A 290 -4.50 1.61 -9.38
C TYR A 290 -4.28 2.87 -10.21
N LEU A 291 -5.33 3.66 -10.41
CA LEU A 291 -5.31 4.90 -11.21
C LEU A 291 -5.36 6.18 -10.37
N ILE A 292 -5.28 6.06 -9.05
CA ILE A 292 -5.38 7.18 -8.11
C ILE A 292 -3.98 7.59 -7.66
N ARG A 293 -3.72 8.89 -7.72
CA ARG A 293 -2.45 9.51 -7.30
C ARG A 293 -2.41 9.67 -5.77
N GLU A 294 -1.27 9.39 -5.14
CA GLU A 294 -1.11 9.54 -3.69
C GLU A 294 -1.38 10.99 -3.24
N ALA A 295 -0.99 11.98 -4.05
CA ALA A 295 -1.25 13.39 -3.77
C ALA A 295 -2.75 13.69 -3.58
N GLU A 296 -3.64 13.03 -4.33
CA GLU A 296 -5.09 13.21 -4.20
C GLU A 296 -5.63 12.54 -2.94
N ILE A 297 -5.02 11.41 -2.51
CA ILE A 297 -5.36 10.74 -1.25
C ILE A 297 -4.98 11.62 -0.06
N LYS A 298 -3.78 12.21 -0.08
CA LYS A 298 -3.33 13.18 0.93
C LYS A 298 -4.24 14.41 0.97
N HIS A 299 -4.58 14.95 -0.20
CA HIS A 299 -5.49 16.11 -0.29
C HIS A 299 -6.87 15.80 0.29
N TRP A 300 -7.44 14.61 0.04
CA TRP A 300 -8.71 14.21 0.66
C TRP A 300 -8.61 14.07 2.18
N ARG A 301 -7.53 13.45 2.68
CA ARG A 301 -7.27 13.36 4.12
C ARG A 301 -7.21 14.75 4.76
N ASP A 302 -6.37 15.62 4.21
CA ASP A 302 -6.09 16.94 4.78
C ASP A 302 -7.33 17.84 4.72
N TYR A 303 -8.07 17.80 3.61
CA TYR A 303 -9.31 18.55 3.44
C TYR A 303 -10.38 18.19 4.48
N ASN A 304 -10.44 16.92 4.90
CA ASN A 304 -11.40 16.44 5.88
C ASN A 304 -10.86 16.40 7.32
N GLY A 305 -9.62 16.89 7.54
CA GLY A 305 -8.97 16.87 8.85
C GLY A 305 -8.82 15.46 9.43
N LEU A 306 -8.61 14.45 8.58
CA LEU A 306 -8.51 13.05 8.98
C LEU A 306 -7.08 12.72 9.42
N ASN A 307 -6.95 11.97 10.51
CA ASN A 307 -5.66 11.58 11.07
C ASN A 307 -5.56 10.06 11.09
N PHE A 308 -4.65 9.49 10.31
CA PHE A 308 -4.47 8.05 10.16
C PHE A 308 -3.15 7.60 10.80
N ILE A 309 -3.07 6.33 11.20
CA ILE A 309 -1.79 5.79 11.69
C ILE A 309 -0.83 5.55 10.53
N GLN A 310 0.47 5.62 10.82
CA GLN A 310 1.50 4.97 10.01
C GLN A 310 1.65 3.51 10.44
N CYS A 311 2.40 2.70 9.69
CA CYS A 311 2.70 1.31 10.06
C CYS A 311 3.16 1.24 11.52
N ALA A 312 2.31 0.71 12.39
CA ALA A 312 2.48 0.71 13.84
C ALA A 312 3.24 -0.54 14.32
N CYS A 313 4.47 -0.76 13.85
CA CYS A 313 5.29 -1.90 14.30
C CYS A 313 6.38 -1.47 15.30
N HIS A 314 6.76 -2.35 16.22
CA HIS A 314 7.84 -2.08 17.18
C HIS A 314 9.14 -1.63 16.51
N PHE A 315 9.44 -2.14 15.32
CA PHE A 315 10.62 -1.74 14.53
C PHE A 315 10.61 -0.28 14.08
N THR A 316 9.44 0.31 13.81
CA THR A 316 9.31 1.72 13.42
C THR A 316 9.45 2.68 14.61
N GLU A 317 9.27 2.21 15.84
CA GLU A 317 9.41 3.04 17.05
C GLU A 317 10.87 3.17 17.50
N THR A 318 11.71 2.17 17.24
CA THR A 318 13.14 2.16 17.65
C THR A 318 14.14 2.35 16.52
N CYS A 319 13.73 2.37 15.26
CA CYS A 319 14.65 2.38 14.12
C CYS A 319 14.35 3.55 13.17
N THR A 320 15.21 4.57 13.19
CA THR A 320 15.24 5.73 12.27
C THR A 320 15.43 5.36 10.79
N THR A 321 15.67 4.08 10.50
CA THR A 321 15.87 3.57 9.14
C THR A 321 14.68 2.78 8.62
N CYS A 322 13.62 2.58 9.40
CA CYS A 322 12.52 1.67 9.04
C CYS A 322 11.22 2.43 8.84
N HIS A 323 10.99 2.99 7.65
CA HIS A 323 9.70 3.58 7.28
C HIS A 323 9.11 2.92 6.03
N THR A 324 7.79 2.73 6.07
CA THR A 324 6.88 2.22 5.03
C THR A 324 7.01 0.73 4.67
N ASP A 325 5.95 -0.02 5.01
CA ASP A 325 5.49 -1.24 4.33
C ASP A 325 6.31 -2.54 4.41
N GLY A 326 7.27 -2.63 5.33
CA GLY A 326 7.92 -3.92 5.56
C GLY A 326 8.72 -4.40 4.34
N GLN A 327 9.33 -3.50 3.59
CA GLN A 327 10.48 -3.80 2.73
C GLN A 327 11.51 -2.70 2.92
N THR A 328 12.78 -3.00 2.68
CA THR A 328 13.92 -2.07 2.79
C THR A 328 13.58 -0.65 2.32
N SER A 329 13.25 0.20 3.29
CA SER A 329 12.70 1.56 3.19
C SER A 329 13.51 2.51 2.33
N SER A 330 14.84 2.33 2.27
CA SER A 330 15.71 3.25 1.54
C SER A 330 15.39 3.27 0.06
N LYS A 331 15.15 2.11 -0.58
CA LYS A 331 15.05 2.04 -2.04
C LYS A 331 13.74 2.55 -2.61
N ARG A 332 12.62 2.30 -1.93
CA ARG A 332 11.32 2.86 -2.34
C ARG A 332 11.31 4.37 -2.18
N LEU A 333 11.80 4.89 -1.05
CA LEU A 333 11.93 6.33 -0.82
C LEU A 333 12.93 6.99 -1.79
N GLU A 334 14.08 6.36 -2.05
CA GLU A 334 15.04 6.81 -3.07
C GLU A 334 14.39 6.89 -4.46
N THR A 335 13.60 5.87 -4.83
CA THR A 335 12.89 5.82 -6.12
C THR A 335 11.84 6.93 -6.21
N LYS A 336 11.11 7.18 -5.13
CA LYS A 336 10.14 8.28 -5.06
C LYS A 336 10.79 9.64 -5.25
N LYS A 337 11.88 9.92 -4.52
CA LYS A 337 12.69 11.15 -4.67
C LYS A 337 13.27 11.26 -6.09
N LEU A 338 13.66 10.14 -6.69
CA LEU A 338 14.12 10.12 -8.08
C LEU A 338 13.02 10.51 -9.06
N ILE A 339 11.81 9.98 -8.90
CA ILE A 339 10.65 10.34 -9.75
C ILE A 339 10.32 11.82 -9.59
N GLU A 340 10.33 12.35 -8.37
CA GLU A 340 10.13 13.78 -8.08
C GLU A 340 11.17 14.64 -8.80
N LYS A 341 12.45 14.26 -8.73
CA LYS A 341 13.52 14.97 -9.45
C LYS A 341 13.36 14.89 -10.97
N LEU A 342 12.98 13.74 -11.51
CA LEU A 342 12.71 13.61 -12.95
C LEU A 342 11.54 14.49 -13.39
N LYS A 343 10.55 14.70 -12.51
CA LYS A 343 9.37 15.54 -12.78
C LYS A 343 9.72 17.02 -12.96
N GLU A 344 10.79 17.50 -12.32
CA GLU A 344 11.31 18.87 -12.49
C GLU A 344 11.69 19.17 -13.94
N THR A 345 12.19 18.16 -14.66
CA THR A 345 12.60 18.29 -16.06
C THR A 345 11.54 17.80 -17.05
N ASN A 346 10.76 16.79 -16.66
CA ASN A 346 9.69 16.24 -17.48
C ASN A 346 8.41 16.07 -16.65
N PRO A 347 7.43 16.98 -16.76
CA PRO A 347 6.20 16.92 -15.97
C PRO A 347 5.33 15.69 -16.28
N TYR A 348 5.60 14.98 -17.37
CA TYR A 348 4.87 13.79 -17.81
C TYR A 348 5.53 12.48 -17.38
N VAL A 349 6.67 12.50 -16.67
CA VAL A 349 7.47 11.30 -16.38
C VAL A 349 6.65 10.18 -15.75
N GLU A 350 5.78 10.51 -14.80
CA GLU A 350 4.99 9.54 -14.06
C GLU A 350 3.96 8.84 -14.94
N ARG A 351 3.30 9.61 -15.82
CA ARG A 351 2.37 9.09 -16.82
C ARG A 351 3.12 8.27 -17.87
N ASN A 352 4.32 8.67 -18.26
CA ASN A 352 5.12 7.95 -19.25
C ASN A 352 5.58 6.59 -18.69
N ILE A 353 6.03 6.53 -17.43
CA ILE A 353 6.36 5.26 -16.76
C ILE A 353 5.15 4.34 -16.73
N PHE A 354 3.98 4.85 -16.34
CA PHE A 354 2.77 4.05 -16.34
C PHE A 354 2.37 3.58 -17.74
N SER A 355 2.36 4.49 -18.72
CA SER A 355 1.95 4.16 -20.09
C SER A 355 2.92 3.17 -20.75
N ALA A 356 4.20 3.16 -20.35
CA ALA A 356 5.16 2.18 -20.85
C ALA A 356 4.78 0.73 -20.49
N MET A 357 3.97 0.52 -19.44
CA MET A 357 3.44 -0.81 -19.07
C MET A 357 2.46 -1.38 -20.09
N GLU A 358 1.73 -0.50 -20.77
CA GLU A 358 0.72 -0.89 -21.76
C GLU A 358 1.29 -0.86 -23.19
N ASN A 359 2.43 -0.20 -23.39
CA ASN A 359 3.02 0.07 -24.71
C ASN A 359 4.33 -0.72 -24.96
N VAL A 360 4.31 -2.04 -24.71
CA VAL A 360 5.46 -2.92 -24.97
C VAL A 360 5.33 -3.58 -26.34
N SER A 361 6.28 -3.29 -27.23
CA SER A 361 6.38 -3.95 -28.55
C SER A 361 7.19 -5.24 -28.44
N LEU A 362 6.56 -6.40 -28.56
CA LEU A 362 7.23 -7.71 -28.49
C LEU A 362 8.33 -7.88 -29.55
N ASN A 363 8.19 -7.24 -30.72
CA ASN A 363 9.21 -7.28 -31.78
C ASN A 363 10.43 -6.38 -31.48
N LYS A 364 10.39 -5.57 -30.41
CA LYS A 364 11.44 -4.61 -30.05
C LYS A 364 12.03 -4.85 -28.66
N ILE A 365 11.86 -6.05 -28.13
CA ILE A 365 12.47 -6.50 -26.87
C ILE A 365 13.43 -7.66 -27.13
N LEU A 366 14.48 -7.76 -26.33
CA LEU A 366 15.45 -8.87 -26.43
C LEU A 366 14.87 -10.22 -26.00
N GLY A 367 13.78 -10.19 -25.24
CA GLY A 367 13.11 -11.37 -24.72
C GLY A 367 12.19 -11.04 -23.56
N TYR A 368 11.33 -12.00 -23.21
CA TYR A 368 10.40 -11.90 -22.09
C TYR A 368 10.28 -13.24 -21.37
N LYS A 369 9.58 -13.26 -20.23
CA LYS A 369 9.27 -14.50 -19.51
C LYS A 369 7.76 -14.72 -19.51
N ARG A 370 7.31 -15.93 -19.86
CA ARG A 370 5.91 -16.37 -19.73
C ARG A 370 5.90 -17.69 -18.97
N GLN A 371 5.18 -17.74 -17.85
CA GLN A 371 5.08 -18.94 -17.00
C GLN A 371 6.45 -19.57 -16.67
N HIS A 372 7.44 -18.73 -16.34
CA HIS A 372 8.84 -19.11 -16.06
C HIS A 372 9.67 -19.60 -17.27
N VAL A 373 9.07 -19.71 -18.45
CA VAL A 373 9.78 -19.96 -19.70
C VAL A 373 10.33 -18.63 -20.23
N LYS A 374 11.62 -18.59 -20.56
CA LYS A 374 12.25 -17.41 -21.15
C LYS A 374 12.16 -17.52 -22.67
N HIS A 375 11.54 -16.52 -23.28
CA HIS A 375 11.45 -16.36 -24.72
C HIS A 375 12.52 -15.38 -25.19
N SER A 376 13.35 -15.79 -26.14
CA SER A 376 14.39 -14.96 -26.76
C SER A 376 13.89 -14.37 -28.08
N PHE A 377 14.34 -13.17 -28.43
CA PHE A 377 14.01 -12.59 -29.73
C PHE A 377 14.42 -13.46 -30.94
N LEU A 378 15.41 -14.34 -30.75
CA LEU A 378 15.82 -15.31 -31.77
C LEU A 378 14.69 -16.25 -32.19
N GLU A 379 13.71 -16.51 -31.32
CA GLU A 379 12.55 -17.37 -31.62
C GLU A 379 11.65 -16.80 -32.71
N TRP A 380 11.63 -15.48 -32.90
CA TRP A 380 10.88 -14.82 -33.97
C TRP A 380 11.78 -14.14 -35.01
N TYR A 381 13.08 -13.98 -34.73
CA TYR A 381 14.04 -13.42 -35.68
C TYR A 381 14.13 -14.24 -36.98
N GLU A 382 14.15 -15.57 -36.89
CA GLU A 382 14.24 -16.43 -38.08
C GLU A 382 12.92 -16.45 -38.88
N HIS A 383 11.78 -16.25 -38.22
CA HIS A 383 10.45 -16.21 -38.84
C HIS A 383 10.04 -14.82 -39.33
N GLU A 384 10.78 -13.75 -39.00
CA GLU A 384 10.50 -12.39 -39.50
C GLU A 384 10.71 -12.27 -41.02
N ASN A 385 11.50 -13.15 -41.64
CA ASN A 385 11.58 -13.25 -43.10
C ASN A 385 10.34 -13.91 -43.71
N ASP A 386 9.68 -14.83 -43.00
CA ASP A 386 8.44 -15.49 -43.44
C ASP A 386 7.22 -14.58 -43.22
N LEU A 387 7.20 -13.76 -42.16
CA LEU A 387 6.12 -12.79 -41.86
C LEU A 387 6.04 -11.61 -42.84
N LYS A 388 7.09 -11.34 -43.62
CA LYS A 388 7.00 -10.41 -44.76
C LYS A 388 6.27 -11.02 -45.97
N ILE A 389 5.94 -12.30 -45.93
CA ILE A 389 5.20 -13.03 -46.96
C ILE A 389 4.02 -13.77 -46.31
N GLY A 390 3.03 -13.02 -45.80
CA GLY A 390 1.74 -13.58 -45.40
C GLY A 390 1.36 -13.24 -43.97
N ILE A 391 0.25 -12.51 -43.85
CA ILE A 391 -0.46 -12.31 -42.59
C ILE A 391 -1.04 -13.68 -42.20
N LEU A 392 -0.41 -14.37 -41.24
CA LEU A 392 -1.09 -15.46 -40.54
C LEU A 392 -2.08 -14.85 -39.54
N ASN A 393 -3.31 -15.37 -39.52
CA ASN A 393 -4.33 -14.94 -38.56
C ASN A 393 -4.17 -15.66 -37.20
N ASP A 394 -4.83 -15.16 -36.15
CA ASP A 394 -4.66 -15.65 -34.76
C ASP A 394 -4.88 -17.18 -34.60
N GLU A 395 -5.69 -17.78 -35.47
CA GLU A 395 -5.93 -19.23 -35.50
C GLU A 395 -4.72 -20.00 -36.02
N GLU A 396 -4.00 -19.47 -37.02
CA GLU A 396 -2.80 -20.08 -37.58
C GLU A 396 -1.62 -19.98 -36.61
N ILE A 397 -1.52 -18.88 -35.85
CA ILE A 397 -0.54 -18.72 -34.77
C ILE A 397 -0.79 -19.75 -33.65
N ALA A 398 -2.05 -19.89 -33.21
CA ALA A 398 -2.42 -20.88 -32.19
C ALA A 398 -2.16 -22.33 -32.64
N ALA A 399 -2.41 -22.62 -33.92
CA ALA A 399 -2.15 -23.93 -34.51
C ALA A 399 -0.65 -24.23 -34.60
N GLU A 400 0.17 -23.24 -34.95
CA GLU A 400 1.62 -23.38 -35.05
C GLU A 400 2.28 -23.52 -33.67
N ASP A 401 1.82 -22.76 -32.67
CA ASP A 401 2.23 -22.89 -31.26
C ASP A 401 1.90 -24.28 -30.70
N ALA A 402 0.71 -24.80 -30.98
CA ALA A 402 0.32 -26.16 -30.58
C ALA A 402 1.19 -27.24 -31.23
N ARG A 403 1.55 -27.05 -32.51
CA ARG A 403 2.46 -27.94 -33.25
C ARG A 403 3.86 -27.94 -32.66
N ARG A 404 4.40 -26.77 -32.30
CA ARG A 404 5.71 -26.61 -31.67
C ARG A 404 5.75 -27.26 -30.29
N GLN A 405 4.69 -27.11 -29.50
CA GLN A 405 4.57 -27.72 -28.18
C GLN A 405 4.59 -29.26 -28.26
N GLN A 406 3.89 -29.84 -29.26
CA GLN A 406 3.97 -31.28 -29.52
C GLN A 406 5.36 -31.76 -29.95
N GLN A 407 6.07 -30.97 -30.77
CA GLN A 407 7.43 -31.31 -31.18
C GLN A 407 8.44 -31.25 -30.03
N GLU A 408 8.31 -30.29 -29.11
CA GLU A 408 9.17 -30.23 -27.92
C GLU A 408 8.89 -31.37 -26.94
N LEU A 409 7.62 -31.68 -26.68
CA LEU A 409 7.23 -32.85 -25.87
C LEU A 409 7.77 -34.15 -26.47
N ALA A 410 7.76 -34.28 -27.80
CA ALA A 410 8.34 -35.43 -28.49
C ALA A 410 9.87 -35.48 -28.34
N LYS A 411 10.56 -34.34 -28.42
CA LYS A 411 12.02 -34.25 -28.19
C LYS A 411 12.39 -34.55 -26.75
N GLU A 412 11.61 -34.09 -25.77
CA GLU A 412 11.83 -34.36 -24.36
C GLU A 412 11.59 -35.83 -24.02
N LYS A 413 10.53 -36.43 -24.59
CA LYS A 413 10.26 -37.87 -24.49
C LYS A 413 11.41 -38.70 -25.10
N ALA A 414 11.88 -38.34 -26.29
CA ALA A 414 13.04 -38.98 -26.92
C ALA A 414 14.32 -38.84 -26.09
N ARG A 415 14.51 -37.68 -25.44
CA ARG A 415 15.65 -37.43 -24.54
C ARG A 415 15.55 -38.29 -23.28
N MET A 416 14.35 -38.46 -22.71
CA MET A 416 14.10 -39.38 -21.60
C MET A 416 14.34 -40.83 -21.99
N ASP A 417 13.90 -41.25 -23.17
CA ASP A 417 14.09 -42.61 -23.70
C ASP A 417 15.56 -42.93 -24.03
N SER A 418 16.39 -41.89 -24.24
CA SER A 418 17.83 -42.03 -24.45
C SER A 418 18.67 -42.11 -23.16
N GLN A 419 18.07 -41.92 -21.98
CA GLN A 419 18.80 -42.01 -20.70
C GLN A 419 19.05 -43.47 -20.27
N PRO A 420 20.14 -43.77 -19.55
CA PRO A 420 20.40 -45.11 -19.03
C PRO A 420 19.23 -45.62 -18.18
N LYS A 421 18.82 -46.88 -18.35
CA LYS A 421 17.68 -47.50 -17.65
C LYS A 421 17.72 -47.33 -16.12
N SER A 422 18.91 -47.23 -15.53
CA SER A 422 19.12 -46.98 -14.09
C SER A 422 18.69 -45.57 -13.65
N GLU A 423 18.82 -44.57 -14.51
CA GLU A 423 18.45 -43.17 -14.25
C GLU A 423 16.95 -42.95 -14.48
N GLN A 424 16.38 -43.57 -15.53
CA GLN A 424 14.94 -43.64 -15.75
C GLN A 424 14.21 -44.32 -14.59
N ALA A 425 14.73 -45.44 -14.08
CA ALA A 425 14.14 -46.13 -12.93
C ALA A 425 14.16 -45.28 -11.65
N ARG A 426 15.21 -44.45 -11.47
CA ARG A 426 15.35 -43.55 -10.32
C ARG A 426 14.32 -42.42 -10.36
N LYS A 427 14.16 -41.75 -11.51
CA LYS A 427 13.16 -40.68 -11.70
C LYS A 427 11.73 -41.21 -11.60
N ASN A 428 11.44 -42.36 -12.21
CA ASN A 428 10.12 -42.98 -12.10
C ASN A 428 9.79 -43.41 -10.67
N ALA A 429 10.79 -43.87 -9.89
CA ALA A 429 10.60 -44.18 -8.46
C ALA A 429 10.37 -42.93 -7.61
N GLU A 430 11.02 -41.81 -7.96
CA GLU A 430 10.86 -40.52 -7.27
C GLU A 430 9.50 -39.88 -7.55
N GLU A 431 9.04 -39.96 -8.80
CA GLU A 431 7.72 -39.51 -9.22
C GLU A 431 6.60 -40.40 -8.66
N ASN A 432 6.78 -41.72 -8.64
CA ASN A 432 5.85 -42.64 -7.98
C ASN A 432 5.80 -42.41 -6.45
N ARG A 433 6.92 -42.05 -5.81
CA ARG A 433 6.92 -41.63 -4.39
C ARG A 433 6.15 -40.33 -4.18
N ARG A 434 6.31 -39.36 -5.08
CA ARG A 434 5.61 -38.07 -5.03
C ARG A 434 4.09 -38.25 -5.21
N ASN A 435 3.69 -39.08 -6.18
CA ASN A 435 2.29 -39.40 -6.44
C ASN A 435 1.67 -40.28 -5.33
N ALA A 436 2.44 -41.18 -4.72
CA ALA A 436 2.00 -41.95 -3.56
C ALA A 436 1.82 -41.07 -2.30
N GLN A 437 2.66 -40.04 -2.12
CA GLN A 437 2.48 -39.03 -1.06
C GLN A 437 1.24 -38.17 -1.29
N PHE A 438 0.95 -37.79 -2.55
CA PHE A 438 -0.29 -37.10 -2.91
C PHE A 438 -1.53 -37.97 -2.67
N ARG A 439 -1.53 -39.24 -3.09
CA ARG A 439 -2.66 -40.17 -2.85
C ARG A 439 -2.86 -40.51 -1.37
N LYS A 440 -1.79 -40.57 -0.56
CA LYS A 440 -1.91 -40.69 0.91
C LYS A 440 -2.52 -39.43 1.55
N ALA A 441 -2.23 -38.25 1.01
CA ALA A 441 -2.83 -36.99 1.47
C ALA A 441 -4.31 -36.84 1.05
N GLU A 442 -4.72 -37.48 -0.04
CA GLU A 442 -6.12 -37.54 -0.47
C GLU A 442 -6.93 -38.65 0.24
N GLY A 443 -6.35 -39.83 0.46
CA GLY A 443 -6.99 -40.92 1.20
C GLY A 443 -7.18 -40.63 2.70
N ALA A 444 -6.27 -39.84 3.30
CA ALA A 444 -6.45 -39.37 4.68
C ALA A 444 -7.62 -38.37 4.84
N LYS A 445 -8.13 -37.78 3.74
CA LYS A 445 -9.32 -36.92 3.74
C LYS A 445 -10.63 -37.68 3.52
N SER A 446 -10.59 -38.93 3.06
CA SER A 446 -11.80 -39.75 2.88
C SER A 446 -12.18 -40.55 4.13
N ASP A 447 -11.22 -40.86 5.01
CA ASP A 447 -11.48 -41.61 6.25
C ASP A 447 -11.87 -40.72 7.46
N GLU A 448 -11.86 -39.38 7.32
CA GLU A 448 -12.40 -38.44 8.32
C GLU A 448 -13.88 -38.06 8.09
N ASN A 449 -14.50 -38.55 7.00
CA ASN A 449 -15.92 -38.32 6.66
C ASN A 449 -16.73 -39.62 6.50
N ALA A 450 -16.29 -40.70 7.15
CA ALA A 450 -17.07 -41.95 7.29
C ALA A 450 -17.45 -42.19 8.75
#